data_AF-A0A5C3MTR2-F1
#
_entry.id   AF-A0A5C3MTR2-F1
#
_cell.length_a   1.000
_cell.length_b   1.000
_cell.length_c   1.000
_cell.angle_alpha   90.00
_cell.angle_beta   90.00
_cell.angle_gamma   90.00
#
_symmetry.space_group_name_H-M   'P 1'
#
loop_
_entity.id
_entity.type
_entity.pdbx_description
1 polymer ?
#
loop_
_entity_poly.entity_id
_entity_poly.type
_entity_poly.pdbx_seq_one_letter_code
_entity_poly.pdbx_strand_id
1 'polypeptide(L)'
;MTSAWSPSYEGWLSRATPVSDSFTPRKDSLLLASFVDTPAKQGVLTLALFKPNVAVTSSGQVLTLQERDLAAITSLAAQVSSLPETGAFRNQWRVSHPITSRPIHRMYIADGEGGLKVTSVYGYDKRARKLTGETAGYEELPDALYELFGLVEEGKKSSDAAGSQDVVDHVKVLIGDD
;
A
#
# COMPACT_ATOMS: atom_id res chain seq x y z
N MET A 1 -1.09 -26.65 -3.22
CA MET A 1 -1.22 -26.29 -1.79
C MET A 1 -1.58 -24.82 -1.75
N THR A 2 -2.76 -24.46 -1.29
CA THR A 2 -3.18 -23.06 -1.17
C THR A 2 -2.30 -22.39 -0.13
N SER A 3 -1.35 -21.55 -0.57
CA SER A 3 -0.56 -20.73 0.34
C SER A 3 -1.51 -19.71 0.97
N ALA A 4 -2.05 -20.06 2.14
CA ALA A 4 -2.86 -19.19 2.95
C ALA A 4 -1.99 -17.98 3.33
N TRP A 5 -2.58 -16.80 3.20
CA TRP A 5 -2.06 -15.54 3.72
C TRP A 5 -1.23 -15.73 5.01
N SER A 6 0.03 -15.27 5.02
CA SER A 6 0.92 -15.32 6.20
C SER A 6 0.43 -14.37 7.31
N PRO A 7 -0.07 -14.85 8.45
CA PRO A 7 -0.62 -14.00 9.52
C PRO A 7 0.45 -13.23 10.31
N SER A 8 1.74 -13.46 10.05
CA SER A 8 2.84 -13.05 10.94
C SER A 8 3.00 -11.53 11.09
N TYR A 9 2.48 -10.74 10.14
CA TYR A 9 2.63 -9.28 10.14
C TYR A 9 1.31 -8.53 10.27
N GLU A 10 0.17 -9.24 10.33
CA GLU A 10 -1.13 -8.59 10.51
C GLU A 10 -1.28 -7.93 11.88
N GLY A 11 -2.24 -7.00 11.95
CA GLY A 11 -2.64 -6.32 13.18
C GLY A 11 -1.67 -5.21 13.59
N TRP A 12 -0.88 -4.67 12.65
CA TRP A 12 -0.03 -3.52 12.94
C TRP A 12 -0.88 -2.32 13.39
N LEU A 13 -2.09 -2.16 12.83
CA LEU A 13 -2.97 -1.03 13.15
C LEU A 13 -3.37 -1.04 14.63
N SER A 14 -3.70 -2.22 15.18
CA SER A 14 -4.12 -2.34 16.60
C SER A 14 -2.97 -2.17 17.58
N ARG A 15 -1.73 -2.34 17.10
CA ARG A 15 -0.50 -2.17 17.89
C ARG A 15 0.09 -0.77 17.79
N ALA A 16 -0.32 -0.01 16.79
CA ALA A 16 0.13 1.34 16.58
C ALA A 16 -0.48 2.29 17.63
N THR A 17 0.22 3.38 17.91
CA THR A 17 -0.20 4.37 18.91
C THR A 17 -0.40 5.73 18.25
N PRO A 18 -1.41 6.53 18.63
CA PRO A 18 -1.56 7.88 18.09
C PRO A 18 -0.31 8.73 18.33
N VAL A 19 0.09 9.54 17.35
CA VAL A 19 1.12 10.56 17.55
C VAL A 19 0.56 11.67 18.44
N SER A 20 1.31 12.08 19.48
CA SER A 20 0.90 13.14 20.41
C SER A 20 1.07 14.56 19.84
N ASP A 21 2.01 14.70 18.91
CA ASP A 21 2.42 15.98 18.33
C ASP A 21 1.88 16.16 16.90
N SER A 22 1.89 17.39 16.40
CA SER A 22 1.55 17.67 15.02
C SER A 22 2.56 17.03 14.07
N PHE A 23 2.11 16.14 13.20
CA PHE A 23 2.91 15.59 12.11
C PHE A 23 2.60 16.29 10.79
N THR A 24 3.65 16.67 10.06
CA THR A 24 3.53 17.19 8.69
C THR A 24 4.21 16.21 7.75
N PRO A 25 3.48 15.57 6.82
CA PRO A 25 4.07 14.70 5.81
C PRO A 25 5.15 15.42 5.01
N ARG A 26 6.27 14.75 4.71
CA ARG A 26 7.32 15.29 3.85
C ARG A 26 7.78 14.24 2.86
N LYS A 27 8.19 14.69 1.67
CA LYS A 27 8.62 13.78 0.60
C LYS A 27 9.93 13.05 0.95
N ASP A 28 10.85 13.73 1.62
CA ASP A 28 12.16 13.19 2.03
C ASP A 28 12.06 12.11 3.12
N SER A 29 10.99 12.12 3.90
CA SER A 29 10.70 11.09 4.92
C SER A 29 9.78 9.99 4.41
N LEU A 30 9.18 10.11 3.22
CA LEU A 30 8.27 9.11 2.66
C LEU A 30 8.99 7.77 2.40
N LEU A 31 8.37 6.68 2.84
CA LEU A 31 8.83 5.32 2.58
C LEU A 31 7.96 4.65 1.51
N LEU A 32 6.64 4.73 1.69
CA LEU A 32 5.67 4.27 0.70
C LEU A 32 4.33 4.96 0.88
N ALA A 33 3.51 4.98 -0.18
CA ALA A 33 2.11 5.35 -0.11
C ALA A 33 1.26 4.40 -0.98
N SER A 34 0.09 4.04 -0.50
CA SER A 34 -0.85 3.15 -1.15
C SER A 34 -2.19 3.84 -1.37
N PHE A 35 -2.73 3.70 -2.57
CA PHE A 35 -3.99 4.28 -3.00
C PHE A 35 -4.87 3.21 -3.64
N VAL A 36 -6.17 3.47 -3.66
CA VAL A 36 -7.14 2.64 -4.38
C VAL A 36 -7.95 3.51 -5.32
N ASP A 37 -8.06 3.04 -6.56
CA ASP A 37 -8.99 3.55 -7.55
C ASP A 37 -10.15 2.59 -7.69
N THR A 38 -11.34 3.13 -7.60
CA THR A 38 -12.59 2.46 -7.95
C THR A 38 -13.24 3.19 -9.12
N PRO A 39 -14.19 2.56 -9.83
CA PRO A 39 -14.94 3.26 -10.87
C PRO A 39 -15.65 4.53 -10.39
N ALA A 40 -16.04 4.58 -9.11
CA ALA A 40 -16.75 5.71 -8.52
C ALA A 40 -15.84 6.79 -7.91
N LYS A 41 -14.63 6.42 -7.50
CA LYS A 41 -13.70 7.32 -6.79
C LYS A 41 -12.26 6.88 -7.02
N GLN A 42 -11.42 7.81 -7.49
CA GLN A 42 -9.99 7.60 -7.73
C GLN A 42 -9.15 8.24 -6.61
N GLY A 43 -7.90 7.80 -6.47
CA GLY A 43 -6.92 8.42 -5.58
C GLY A 43 -7.26 8.31 -4.10
N VAL A 44 -7.96 7.26 -3.67
CA VAL A 44 -8.31 7.09 -2.25
C VAL A 44 -7.10 6.57 -1.48
N LEU A 45 -6.53 7.39 -0.60
CA LEU A 45 -5.44 6.97 0.28
C LEU A 45 -5.87 5.76 1.12
N THR A 46 -5.00 4.75 1.18
CA THR A 46 -5.16 3.58 2.04
C THR A 46 -4.18 3.62 3.20
N LEU A 47 -2.92 3.93 2.92
CA LEU A 47 -1.85 4.05 3.90
C LEU A 47 -0.70 4.86 3.31
N ALA A 48 -0.06 5.72 4.09
CA ALA A 48 1.29 6.21 3.78
C ALA A 48 2.21 6.02 4.98
N LEU A 49 3.45 5.62 4.73
CA LEU A 49 4.48 5.41 5.76
C LEU A 49 5.62 6.40 5.59
N PHE A 50 6.09 6.91 6.72
CA PHE A 50 7.16 7.89 6.80
C PHE A 50 8.18 7.50 7.87
N LYS A 51 9.42 7.94 7.68
CA LYS A 51 10.47 7.89 8.70
C LYS A 51 10.11 8.83 9.87
N PRO A 52 10.49 8.48 11.11
CA PRO A 52 11.16 7.24 11.50
C PRO A 52 10.24 6.02 11.53
N ASN A 53 8.96 6.17 11.89
CA ASN A 53 8.00 5.07 12.03
C ASN A 53 6.55 5.57 12.06
N VAL A 54 6.23 6.54 11.21
CA VAL A 54 4.90 7.18 11.17
C VAL A 54 4.05 6.54 10.07
N ALA A 55 2.79 6.25 10.37
CA ALA A 55 1.76 5.93 9.40
C ALA A 55 0.68 7.01 9.36
N VAL A 56 0.20 7.29 8.15
CA VAL A 56 -1.02 8.04 7.88
C VAL A 56 -2.03 7.08 7.28
N THR A 57 -3.16 6.89 7.95
CA THR A 57 -4.23 5.97 7.51
C THR A 57 -5.15 6.62 6.48
N SER A 58 -6.12 5.88 5.95
CA SER A 58 -7.09 6.41 4.98
C SER A 58 -7.95 7.55 5.53
N SER A 59 -8.20 7.58 6.84
CA SER A 59 -8.94 8.67 7.49
C SER A 59 -8.05 9.88 7.80
N GLY A 60 -6.73 9.78 7.61
CA GLY A 60 -5.77 10.81 8.00
C GLY A 60 -5.35 10.72 9.47
N GLN A 61 -5.63 9.60 10.15
CA GLN A 61 -5.08 9.37 11.47
C GLN A 61 -3.57 9.17 11.38
N VAL A 62 -2.83 9.87 12.25
CA VAL A 62 -1.37 9.75 12.32
C VAL A 62 -1.00 8.84 13.48
N LEU A 63 -0.28 7.77 13.16
CA LEU A 63 0.08 6.70 14.08
C LEU A 63 1.59 6.46 14.09
N THR A 64 2.12 6.10 15.25
CA THR A 64 3.47 5.57 15.43
C THR A 64 3.40 4.04 15.37
N LEU A 65 4.10 3.44 14.41
CA LEU A 65 4.24 1.99 14.26
C LEU A 65 5.30 1.44 15.21
N GLN A 66 5.10 0.20 15.64
CA GLN A 66 6.19 -0.55 16.26
C GLN A 66 7.30 -0.81 15.23
N GLU A 67 8.55 -0.78 15.68
CA GLU A 67 9.73 -0.97 14.82
C GLU A 67 9.64 -2.26 14.00
N ARG A 68 9.17 -3.36 14.63
CA ARG A 68 8.99 -4.65 13.95
C ARG A 68 7.99 -4.59 12.78
N ASP A 69 6.93 -3.80 12.92
CA ASP A 69 5.86 -3.70 11.92
C ASP A 69 6.36 -2.86 10.74
N LEU A 70 7.06 -1.77 11.03
CA LEU A 70 7.73 -0.97 10.02
C LEU A 70 8.78 -1.79 9.26
N ALA A 71 9.63 -2.53 9.96
CA ALA A 71 10.68 -3.35 9.36
C ALA A 71 10.09 -4.42 8.43
N ALA A 72 8.98 -5.06 8.82
CA ALA A 72 8.29 -6.04 7.99
C ALA A 72 7.72 -5.42 6.72
N ILE A 73 6.99 -4.31 6.85
CA ILE A 73 6.37 -3.63 5.71
C ILE A 73 7.42 -3.07 4.75
N THR A 74 8.49 -2.46 5.27
CA THR A 74 9.57 -1.90 4.44
C THR A 74 10.41 -2.99 3.77
N SER A 75 10.61 -4.15 4.41
CA SER A 75 11.24 -5.32 3.79
C SER A 75 10.41 -5.85 2.61
N LEU A 76 9.08 -5.97 2.77
CA LEU A 76 8.18 -6.34 1.68
C LEU A 76 8.21 -5.30 0.55
N ALA A 77 8.24 -4.01 0.88
CA ALA A 77 8.32 -2.93 -0.10
C ALA A 77 9.63 -2.97 -0.92
N ALA A 78 10.75 -3.31 -0.28
CA ALA A 78 12.02 -3.52 -0.97
C ALA A 78 11.96 -4.72 -1.95
N GLN A 79 11.37 -5.84 -1.51
CA GLN A 79 11.16 -7.01 -2.37
C GLN A 79 10.25 -6.67 -3.56
N VAL A 80 9.15 -5.96 -3.33
CA VAL A 80 8.25 -5.49 -4.38
C VAL A 80 8.96 -4.54 -5.35
N SER A 81 9.84 -3.68 -4.85
CA SER A 81 10.65 -2.79 -5.69
C SER A 81 11.68 -3.54 -6.53
N SER A 82 12.05 -4.77 -6.16
CA SER A 82 12.93 -5.62 -6.96
C SER A 82 12.18 -6.45 -8.02
N LEU A 83 10.84 -6.47 -7.99
CA LEU A 83 10.05 -7.20 -8.99
C LEU A 83 10.24 -6.61 -10.39
N PRO A 84 10.20 -7.47 -11.42
CA PRO A 84 10.29 -7.04 -12.81
C PRO A 84 9.13 -6.10 -13.16
N GLU A 85 9.36 -5.23 -14.14
CA GLU A 85 8.29 -4.44 -14.71
C GLU A 85 7.36 -5.32 -15.54
N THR A 86 6.05 -5.13 -15.38
CA THR A 86 5.05 -5.87 -16.14
C THR A 86 4.86 -5.33 -17.56
N GLY A 87 5.38 -4.14 -17.86
CA GLY A 87 5.14 -3.41 -19.12
C GLY A 87 3.69 -2.90 -19.28
N ALA A 88 2.80 -3.19 -18.32
CA ALA A 88 1.43 -2.73 -18.33
C ALA A 88 1.30 -1.32 -17.75
N PHE A 89 0.15 -0.67 -18.01
CA PHE A 89 -0.19 0.63 -17.43
C PHE A 89 0.04 0.64 -15.92
N ARG A 90 0.86 1.60 -15.43
CA ARG A 90 1.23 1.73 -14.01
C ARG A 90 1.78 0.44 -13.39
N ASN A 91 2.54 -0.33 -14.16
CA ASN A 91 3.20 -1.57 -13.72
C ASN A 91 2.21 -2.53 -13.04
N GLN A 92 1.06 -2.72 -13.68
CA GLN A 92 -0.09 -3.40 -13.10
C GLN A 92 0.01 -4.93 -13.22
N TRP A 93 -0.31 -5.60 -12.13
CA TRP A 93 -0.55 -7.03 -12.01
C TRP A 93 -2.05 -7.29 -11.97
N ARG A 94 -2.57 -8.17 -12.82
CA ARG A 94 -4.03 -8.35 -12.98
C ARG A 94 -4.49 -9.70 -12.45
N VAL A 95 -5.13 -9.69 -11.28
CA VAL A 95 -5.74 -10.90 -10.71
C VAL A 95 -6.95 -11.31 -11.55
N SER A 96 -7.09 -12.61 -11.79
CA SER A 96 -8.21 -13.19 -12.51
C SER A 96 -9.46 -13.22 -11.64
N HIS A 97 -10.56 -12.67 -12.19
CA HIS A 97 -11.87 -12.61 -11.54
C HIS A 97 -12.98 -12.95 -12.54
N PRO A 98 -14.12 -13.50 -12.07
CA PRO A 98 -15.27 -13.78 -12.93
C PRO A 98 -15.99 -12.52 -13.42
N ILE A 99 -15.76 -11.37 -12.78
CA ILE A 99 -16.37 -10.08 -13.14
C ILE A 99 -15.30 -9.02 -13.43
N THR A 100 -15.65 -8.08 -14.30
CA THR A 100 -14.83 -6.91 -14.64
C THR A 100 -15.11 -5.74 -13.67
N SER A 101 -14.48 -4.59 -13.91
CA SER A 101 -14.66 -3.34 -13.12
C SER A 101 -14.24 -3.46 -11.65
N ARG A 102 -13.14 -4.16 -11.38
CA ARG A 102 -12.56 -4.26 -10.04
C ARG A 102 -11.68 -3.04 -9.71
N PRO A 103 -11.48 -2.72 -8.41
CA PRO A 103 -10.56 -1.67 -8.00
C PRO A 103 -9.11 -1.92 -8.45
N ILE A 104 -8.35 -0.85 -8.61
CA ILE A 104 -6.90 -0.88 -8.81
C ILE A 104 -6.25 -0.37 -7.53
N HIS A 105 -5.44 -1.20 -6.90
CA HIS A 105 -4.62 -0.81 -5.77
C HIS A 105 -3.26 -0.37 -6.32
N ARG A 106 -2.83 0.84 -6.00
CA ARG A 106 -1.57 1.42 -6.46
C ARG A 106 -0.66 1.64 -5.27
N MET A 107 0.62 1.44 -5.49
CA MET A 107 1.63 1.64 -4.47
C MET A 107 2.82 2.38 -5.06
N TYR A 108 3.22 3.42 -4.34
CA TYR A 108 4.37 4.27 -4.60
C TYR A 108 5.40 3.95 -3.54
N ILE A 109 6.59 3.52 -3.93
CA ILE A 109 7.67 3.14 -3.01
C ILE A 109 8.85 4.07 -3.27
N ALA A 110 9.39 4.68 -2.23
CA ALA A 110 10.56 5.53 -2.34
C ALA A 110 11.78 4.71 -2.78
N ASP A 111 12.50 5.18 -3.78
CA ASP A 111 13.71 4.52 -4.31
C ASP A 111 14.99 4.86 -3.53
N GLY A 112 14.91 5.79 -2.57
CA GLY A 112 16.05 6.27 -1.79
C GLY A 112 16.84 7.42 -2.45
N GLU A 113 16.59 7.71 -3.72
CA GLU A 113 17.21 8.81 -4.48
C GLU A 113 16.25 10.00 -4.68
N GLY A 114 15.05 9.92 -4.10
CA GLY A 114 14.03 10.96 -4.14
C GLY A 114 12.95 10.73 -5.21
N GLY A 115 13.07 9.64 -5.97
CA GLY A 115 12.05 9.15 -6.89
C GLY A 115 11.08 8.17 -6.23
N LEU A 116 10.06 7.80 -6.99
CA LEU A 116 9.02 6.85 -6.57
C LEU A 116 8.86 5.78 -7.63
N LYS A 117 9.07 4.51 -7.25
CA LYS A 117 8.70 3.36 -8.08
C LYS A 117 7.22 3.05 -7.88
N VAL A 118 6.51 2.87 -9.00
CA VAL A 118 5.08 2.53 -8.98
C VAL A 118 4.88 1.05 -9.30
N THR A 119 3.99 0.41 -8.55
CA THR A 119 3.43 -0.91 -8.85
C THR A 119 1.94 -0.90 -8.54
N SER A 120 1.15 -1.72 -9.22
CA SER A 120 -0.28 -1.79 -8.95
C SER A 120 -0.87 -3.17 -9.12
N VAL A 121 -1.99 -3.44 -8.46
CA VAL A 121 -2.75 -4.68 -8.57
C VAL A 121 -4.20 -4.36 -8.93
N TYR A 122 -4.66 -4.87 -10.06
CA TYR A 122 -6.08 -4.87 -10.42
C TYR A 122 -6.78 -6.06 -9.77
N GLY A 123 -7.86 -5.79 -9.04
CA GLY A 123 -8.65 -6.83 -8.38
C GLY A 123 -7.90 -7.53 -7.27
N TYR A 124 -7.12 -6.81 -6.46
CA TYR A 124 -6.51 -7.39 -5.27
C TYR A 124 -7.58 -8.02 -4.36
N ASP A 125 -7.34 -9.23 -3.87
CA ASP A 125 -8.20 -9.95 -2.95
C ASP A 125 -7.34 -10.93 -2.12
N LYS A 126 -7.50 -10.93 -0.79
CA LYS A 126 -6.82 -11.85 0.15
C LYS A 126 -7.20 -13.33 -0.06
N ARG A 127 -8.04 -13.66 -1.03
CA ARG A 127 -8.47 -15.02 -1.38
C ARG A 127 -8.18 -15.37 -2.84
N ALA A 128 -7.68 -14.42 -3.65
CA ALA A 128 -7.40 -14.66 -5.07
C ALA A 128 -6.01 -14.14 -5.44
N ARG A 129 -5.17 -15.06 -5.94
CA ARG A 129 -3.79 -14.75 -6.34
C ARG A 129 -3.51 -15.04 -7.81
N LYS A 130 -4.30 -15.90 -8.45
CA LYS A 130 -4.11 -16.28 -9.84
C LYS A 130 -4.21 -15.06 -10.75
N LEU A 131 -3.22 -14.88 -11.62
CA LEU A 131 -3.21 -13.80 -12.61
C LEU A 131 -4.09 -14.17 -13.81
N THR A 132 -4.54 -13.15 -14.55
CA THR A 132 -5.36 -13.33 -15.77
C THR A 132 -4.58 -14.09 -16.85
N GLY A 133 -3.26 -13.93 -16.86
CA GLY A 133 -2.29 -14.67 -17.64
C GLY A 133 -0.90 -14.51 -17.03
N GLU A 134 0.10 -15.21 -17.57
CA GLU A 134 1.48 -15.07 -17.12
C GLU A 134 1.93 -13.61 -17.23
N THR A 135 2.45 -13.06 -16.13
CA THR A 135 2.97 -11.69 -16.08
C THR A 135 4.39 -11.74 -15.55
N ALA A 136 5.35 -11.34 -16.38
CA ALA A 136 6.78 -11.32 -16.03
C ALA A 136 7.30 -12.64 -15.44
N GLY A 137 6.84 -13.79 -15.95
CA GLY A 137 7.24 -15.13 -15.48
C GLY A 137 6.39 -15.70 -14.34
N TYR A 138 5.33 -15.00 -13.92
CA TYR A 138 4.47 -15.44 -12.80
C TYR A 138 3.06 -15.76 -13.27
N GLU A 139 2.50 -16.87 -12.79
CA GLU A 139 1.08 -17.24 -12.96
C GLU A 139 0.18 -16.77 -11.79
N GLU A 140 0.79 -16.46 -10.65
CA GLU A 140 0.14 -15.94 -9.46
C GLU A 140 0.83 -14.65 -8.99
N LEU A 141 0.13 -13.81 -8.22
CA LEU A 141 0.73 -12.64 -7.60
C LEU A 141 1.96 -13.06 -6.78
N PRO A 142 3.14 -12.42 -6.97
CA PRO A 142 4.31 -12.67 -6.14
C PRO A 142 4.01 -12.51 -4.65
N ASP A 143 4.58 -13.37 -3.80
CA ASP A 143 4.31 -13.38 -2.35
C ASP A 143 4.49 -12.00 -1.70
N ALA A 144 5.59 -11.31 -1.99
CA ALA A 144 5.86 -9.99 -1.43
C ALA A 144 4.78 -8.96 -1.81
N LEU A 145 4.28 -9.01 -3.06
CA LEU A 145 3.23 -8.12 -3.54
C LEU A 145 1.89 -8.44 -2.88
N TYR A 146 1.58 -9.73 -2.80
CA TYR A 146 0.36 -10.24 -2.19
C TYR A 146 0.28 -9.88 -0.70
N GLU A 147 1.36 -10.11 0.05
CA GLU A 147 1.47 -9.79 1.47
C GLU A 147 1.43 -8.29 1.72
N LEU A 148 2.22 -7.50 0.98
CA LEU A 148 2.28 -6.05 1.19
C LEU A 148 0.92 -5.39 0.98
N PHE A 149 0.22 -5.72 -0.11
CA PHE A 149 -1.09 -5.13 -0.36
C PHE A 149 -2.11 -5.49 0.72
N GLY A 150 -2.02 -6.65 1.35
CA GLY A 150 -2.97 -7.03 2.40
C GLY A 150 -2.67 -6.38 3.75
N LEU A 151 -1.41 -6.00 4.01
CA LEU A 151 -1.02 -5.24 5.20
C LEU A 151 -1.44 -3.77 5.07
N VAL A 152 -1.24 -3.16 3.90
CA VAL A 152 -1.64 -1.75 3.72
C VAL A 152 -3.16 -1.57 3.81
N GLU A 153 -3.96 -2.59 3.45
CA GLU A 153 -5.42 -2.56 3.61
C GLU A 153 -5.89 -2.42 5.06
N GLU A 154 -5.08 -2.76 6.06
CA GLU A 154 -5.43 -2.46 7.45
C GLU A 154 -5.60 -0.97 7.68
N GLY A 155 -4.85 -0.13 6.96
CA GLY A 155 -4.97 1.34 7.03
C GLY A 155 -6.35 1.88 6.65
N LYS A 156 -7.19 1.09 5.96
CA LYS A 156 -8.59 1.44 5.67
C LYS A 156 -9.53 1.29 6.87
N LYS A 157 -9.13 0.52 7.88
CA LYS A 157 -9.97 0.15 9.04
C LYS A 157 -9.87 1.16 10.19
N SER A 158 -9.11 2.25 10.02
CA SER A 158 -8.96 3.28 11.05
C SER A 158 -10.27 4.03 11.28
N SER A 159 -10.44 4.56 12.49
CA SER A 159 -11.60 5.39 12.82
C SER A 159 -11.50 6.76 12.13
N ASP A 160 -12.61 7.24 11.58
CA ASP A 160 -12.70 8.59 11.01
C ASP A 160 -12.65 9.70 12.08
N ALA A 161 -13.04 9.39 13.32
CA ALA A 161 -13.16 10.38 14.39
C ALA A 161 -11.82 11.00 14.84
N ALA A 162 -10.70 10.35 14.55
CA ALA A 162 -9.35 10.79 14.91
C ALA A 162 -8.51 11.24 13.70
N GLY A 163 -9.13 11.29 12.52
CA GLY A 163 -8.45 11.58 11.25
C GLY A 163 -8.50 13.05 10.86
N SER A 164 -7.56 13.47 10.00
CA SER A 164 -7.53 14.80 9.40
C SER A 164 -7.44 14.70 7.88
N GLN A 165 -8.44 15.23 7.18
CA GLN A 165 -8.47 15.26 5.72
C GLN A 165 -7.31 16.09 5.15
N ASP A 166 -6.87 17.14 5.84
CA ASP A 166 -5.73 17.97 5.43
C ASP A 166 -4.44 17.14 5.34
N VAL A 167 -4.25 16.19 6.26
CA VAL A 167 -3.10 15.28 6.24
C VAL A 167 -3.18 14.35 5.02
N VAL A 168 -4.37 13.81 4.72
CA VAL A 168 -4.60 12.96 3.54
C VAL A 168 -4.30 13.72 2.26
N ASP A 169 -4.77 14.96 2.14
CA ASP A 169 -4.58 15.77 0.94
C ASP A 169 -3.13 16.20 0.80
N HIS A 170 -2.43 16.50 1.90
CA HIS A 170 -0.98 16.73 1.87
C HIS A 170 -0.22 15.49 1.34
N VAL A 171 -0.59 14.28 1.78
CA VAL A 171 0.02 13.04 1.26
C VAL A 171 -0.19 12.92 -0.25
N LYS A 172 -1.38 13.19 -0.79
CA LYS A 172 -1.64 13.15 -2.24
C LYS A 172 -0.75 14.11 -3.02
N VAL A 173 -0.61 15.35 -2.52
CA VAL A 173 0.27 16.37 -3.13
C VAL A 173 1.72 15.89 -3.19
N LEU A 174 2.23 15.20 -2.17
CA LEU A 174 3.60 14.67 -2.17
C LEU A 174 3.85 13.62 -3.27
N ILE A 175 2.81 12.84 -3.60
CA ILE A 175 2.87 11.78 -4.60
C ILE A 175 2.70 12.34 -6.02
N GLY A 176 2.00 13.46 -6.17
CA GLY A 176 1.69 14.07 -7.47
C GLY A 176 0.60 13.32 -8.23
N ASP A 177 -0.35 12.74 -7.49
CA ASP A 177 -1.52 12.03 -8.04
C ASP A 177 -2.75 12.95 -7.96
N ASP A 178 -2.81 13.92 -8.88
CA ASP A 178 -3.97 14.78 -9.16
C ASP A 178 -4.82 14.22 -10.32
#